data_AF-A0A4Q7YEZ3-F1
#
_entry.id   AF-A0A4Q7YEZ3-F1
#
_cell.length_a   1.000
_cell.length_b   1.000
_cell.length_c   1.000
_cell.angle_alpha   90.00
_cell.angle_beta   90.00
_cell.angle_gamma   90.00
#
_symmetry.space_group_name_H-M   'P 1'
#
loop_
_entity.id
_entity.type
_entity.pdbx_description
1 polymer ?
#
loop_
_entity_poly.entity_id
_entity_poly.type
_entity_poly.pdbx_seq_one_letter_code
_entity_poly.pdbx_strand_id
1 'polypeptide(L)'
;MDEKSCADTLESHKALSAVRNASAKTVTQAKAMAHEDPEYIAAQEAKTAAYAYRKMVQALHQSAEGRNTLLSRELTRRVGRGDREARAGRMSA
;
A
#
# COMPACT_ATOMS: atom_id res chain seq x y z
N MET A 1 3.47 7.53 9.73
CA MET A 1 4.06 8.27 8.62
C MET A 1 3.31 7.94 7.35
N ASP A 2 2.92 8.96 6.59
CA ASP A 2 2.22 8.85 5.31
C ASP A 2 3.26 8.78 4.15
N GLU A 3 2.93 8.15 3.02
CA GLU A 3 3.83 8.02 1.86
C GLU A 3 4.31 9.37 1.34
N LYS A 4 3.43 10.38 1.42
CA LYS A 4 3.77 11.76 1.10
C LYS A 4 4.85 12.29 2.03
N SER A 5 4.68 12.12 3.34
CA SER A 5 5.70 12.52 4.32
C SER A 5 7.03 11.80 4.13
N CYS A 6 7.03 10.52 3.73
CA CYS A 6 8.26 9.79 3.41
C CYS A 6 8.94 10.27 2.11
N ALA A 7 8.15 10.74 1.14
CA ALA A 7 8.70 11.34 -0.08
C ALA A 7 9.32 12.71 0.21
N ASP A 8 8.68 13.53 1.05
CA ASP A 8 9.16 14.84 1.45
C ASP A 8 10.47 14.75 2.26
N THR A 9 10.56 13.78 3.18
CA THR A 9 11.80 13.52 3.93
C THR A 9 12.93 13.05 3.02
N LEU A 10 12.62 12.23 2.00
CA LEU A 10 13.63 11.75 1.06
C LEU A 10 14.21 12.87 0.20
N GLU A 11 13.35 13.79 -0.26
CA GLU A 11 13.80 15.01 -0.95
C GLU A 11 14.70 15.85 -0.04
N SER A 12 14.28 16.05 1.22
CA SER A 12 15.07 16.79 2.20
C SER A 12 16.47 16.19 2.42
N HIS A 13 16.59 14.87 2.55
CA HIS A 13 17.89 14.19 2.67
C HIS A 13 18.73 14.33 1.40
N LYS A 14 18.11 14.27 0.22
CA LYS A 14 18.79 14.48 -1.06
C LYS A 14 19.35 15.91 -1.19
N ALA A 15 18.56 16.90 -0.80
CA ALA A 15 18.95 18.31 -0.82
C ALA A 15 20.09 18.58 0.18
N LEU A 16 19.98 18.07 1.41
CA LEU A 16 21.03 18.17 2.43
C LEU A 16 22.34 17.52 1.97
N SER A 17 22.25 16.34 1.36
CA SER A 17 23.41 15.64 0.81
C SER A 17 24.11 16.41 -0.31
N ALA A 18 23.33 16.98 -1.23
CA ALA A 18 23.86 17.82 -2.30
C ALA A 18 24.57 19.08 -1.78
N VAL A 19 24.05 19.68 -0.69
CA VAL A 19 24.68 20.84 -0.02
C VAL A 19 25.95 20.42 0.74
N ARG A 20 25.97 19.23 1.36
CA ARG A 20 27.14 18.70 2.07
C ARG A 20 28.31 18.41 1.13
N ASN A 21 28.01 18.03 -0.10
CA ASN A 21 28.98 17.72 -1.16
C ASN A 21 29.47 18.98 -1.91
N ALA A 22 29.90 20.00 -1.17
CA ALA A 22 30.40 21.28 -1.72
C ALA A 22 31.68 21.14 -2.58
N SER A 23 32.33 19.97 -2.56
CA SER A 23 33.50 19.65 -3.39
C SER A 23 33.17 19.31 -4.84
N ALA A 24 31.89 19.15 -5.19
CA ALA A 24 31.47 18.82 -6.54
C ALA A 24 31.66 19.99 -7.50
N LYS A 25 32.37 19.77 -8.62
CA LYS A 25 32.64 20.81 -9.63
C LYS A 25 31.47 21.03 -10.59
N THR A 26 30.53 20.09 -10.65
CA THR A 26 29.36 20.14 -11.51
C THR A 26 28.11 19.64 -10.78
N VAL A 27 26.93 20.11 -11.20
CA VAL A 27 25.64 19.67 -10.66
C VAL A 27 25.44 18.15 -10.82
N THR A 28 25.94 17.57 -11.91
CA THR A 28 25.89 16.13 -12.16
C THR A 28 26.72 15.36 -11.14
N GLN A 29 27.92 15.84 -10.81
CA GLN A 29 28.77 15.25 -9.79
C GLN A 29 28.14 15.39 -8.40
N ALA A 30 27.56 16.55 -8.08
CA ALA A 30 26.87 16.75 -6.80
C ALA A 30 25.68 15.78 -6.62
N LYS A 31 24.91 15.55 -7.69
CA LYS A 31 23.81 14.58 -7.69
C LYS A 31 24.31 13.14 -7.54
N ALA A 32 25.39 12.77 -8.22
CA ALA A 32 25.98 11.43 -8.09
C ALA A 32 26.45 11.18 -6.66
N MET A 33 27.17 12.13 -6.07
CA MET A 33 27.62 12.04 -4.68
C MET A 33 26.44 12.02 -3.68
N ALA A 34 25.34 12.71 -3.99
CA ALA A 34 24.14 12.65 -3.16
C ALA A 34 23.44 11.29 -3.18
N HIS A 35 23.58 10.53 -4.26
CA HIS A 35 23.07 9.16 -4.38
C HIS A 35 23.95 8.13 -3.65
N GLU A 36 25.19 8.48 -3.32
CA GLU A 36 26.12 7.65 -2.56
C GLU A 36 26.02 7.89 -1.04
N ASP A 37 25.25 8.89 -0.61
CA ASP A 37 25.10 9.25 0.80
C ASP A 37 24.35 8.15 1.58
N PRO A 38 24.96 7.57 2.64
CA PRO A 38 24.32 6.53 3.44
C PRO A 38 22.95 6.94 4.01
N GLU A 39 22.76 8.21 4.38
CA GLU A 39 21.48 8.69 4.92
C GLU A 39 20.39 8.72 3.84
N TYR A 40 20.75 9.12 2.62
CA TYR A 40 19.83 9.11 1.48
C TYR A 40 19.44 7.68 1.11
N ILE A 41 20.42 6.76 1.09
CA ILE A 41 20.17 5.33 0.81
C ILE A 41 19.24 4.74 1.86
N ALA A 42 19.50 4.96 3.15
CA ALA A 42 18.65 4.46 4.23
C ALA A 42 17.22 5.01 4.15
N ALA A 43 17.06 6.30 3.86
CA ALA A 43 15.74 6.90 3.66
C ALA A 43 15.00 6.31 2.44
N GLN A 44 15.72 6.05 1.35
CA GLN A 44 15.17 5.43 0.14
C GLN A 44 14.71 3.99 0.39
N GLU A 45 15.49 3.21 1.11
CA GLU A 45 15.13 1.84 1.50
C GLU A 45 13.90 1.83 2.42
N ALA A 46 13.88 2.67 3.45
CA ALA A 46 12.75 2.79 4.37
C ALA A 46 11.45 3.16 3.64
N LYS A 47 11.52 4.14 2.72
CA LYS A 47 10.38 4.52 1.87
C LYS A 47 9.89 3.35 1.02
N THR A 48 10.82 2.60 0.43
CA THR A 48 10.51 1.47 -0.45
C THR A 48 9.85 0.33 0.32
N ALA A 49 10.36 0.01 1.50
CA ALA A 49 9.79 -1.00 2.39
C ALA A 49 8.38 -0.62 2.85
N ALA A 50 8.17 0.64 3.25
CA ALA A 50 6.85 1.14 3.66
C ALA A 50 5.83 1.06 2.51
N TYR A 51 6.24 1.47 1.29
CA TYR A 51 5.41 1.39 0.09
C TYR A 51 5.03 -0.07 -0.24
N ALA A 52 6.02 -0.98 -0.23
CA ALA A 52 5.81 -2.40 -0.52
C ALA A 52 4.84 -3.03 0.49
N TYR A 53 5.03 -2.76 1.78
CA TYR A 53 4.14 -3.24 2.84
C TYR A 53 2.71 -2.74 2.64
N ARG A 54 2.51 -1.43 2.39
CA ARG A 54 1.18 -0.88 2.13
C ARG A 54 0.52 -1.54 0.93
N LYS A 55 1.25 -1.73 -0.17
CA LYS A 55 0.69 -2.37 -1.37
C LYS A 55 0.27 -3.81 -1.13
N MET A 56 1.05 -4.56 -0.36
CA MET A 56 0.68 -5.91 0.04
C MET A 56 -0.61 -5.92 0.87
N VAL A 57 -0.70 -5.06 1.89
CA VAL A 57 -1.89 -4.97 2.75
C VAL A 57 -3.11 -4.49 1.95
N GLN A 58 -2.94 -3.52 1.04
CA GLN A 58 -4.01 -3.02 0.19
C GLN A 58 -4.59 -4.13 -0.69
N ALA A 59 -3.74 -4.96 -1.29
CA ALA A 59 -4.19 -6.09 -2.10
C ALA A 59 -4.97 -7.13 -1.28
N LEU A 60 -4.50 -7.44 -0.07
CA LEU A 60 -5.20 -8.35 0.85
C LEU A 60 -6.56 -7.79 1.25
N HIS A 61 -6.62 -6.50 1.59
CA HIS A 61 -7.85 -5.81 1.98
C HIS A 61 -8.88 -5.82 0.84
N GLN A 62 -8.49 -5.43 -0.36
CA GLN A 62 -9.37 -5.45 -1.54
C GLN A 62 -9.90 -6.87 -1.85
N SER A 63 -9.04 -7.88 -1.72
CA SER A 63 -9.46 -9.28 -1.88
C SER A 63 -10.45 -9.72 -0.81
N ALA A 64 -10.27 -9.27 0.44
CA ALA A 64 -11.16 -9.58 1.54
C ALA A 64 -12.53 -8.90 1.37
N GLU A 65 -12.56 -7.62 0.96
CA GLU A 65 -13.82 -6.90 0.67
C GLU A 65 -14.63 -7.57 -0.45
N GLY A 66 -13.97 -8.00 -1.52
CA GLY A 66 -14.62 -8.73 -2.61
C GLY A 66 -15.27 -10.02 -2.12
N ARG A 67 -14.54 -10.81 -1.31
CA ARG A 67 -15.06 -12.05 -0.71
C ARG A 67 -16.19 -11.79 0.27
N ASN A 68 -16.08 -10.76 1.10
CA ASN A 68 -17.13 -10.38 2.06
C ASN A 68 -18.42 -9.99 1.33
N THR A 69 -18.31 -9.24 0.24
CA THR A 69 -19.47 -8.86 -0.60
C THR A 69 -20.17 -10.09 -1.17
N LEU A 70 -19.42 -11.08 -1.67
CA LEU A 70 -19.98 -12.33 -2.18
C LEU A 70 -20.65 -13.14 -1.07
N LEU A 71 -20.01 -13.27 0.09
CA LEU A 71 -20.54 -13.98 1.24
C LEU A 71 -21.84 -13.34 1.75
N SER A 72 -21.87 -12.02 1.91
CA SER A 72 -23.04 -11.27 2.35
C SER A 72 -24.23 -11.46 1.40
N ARG A 73 -23.98 -11.41 0.08
CA ARG A 73 -25.02 -11.69 -0.93
C ARG A 73 -25.54 -13.12 -0.84
N GLU A 74 -24.66 -14.08 -0.61
CA GLU A 74 -25.04 -15.48 -0.51
C GLU A 74 -25.83 -15.78 0.77
N LEU A 75 -25.40 -15.25 1.91
CA LEU A 75 -26.14 -15.34 3.16
C LEU A 75 -27.53 -14.72 3.02
N THR A 76 -27.63 -13.53 2.42
CA THR A 76 -28.91 -12.87 2.13
C THR A 76 -29.81 -13.77 1.26
N ARG A 77 -29.27 -14.39 0.21
CA ARG A 77 -30.04 -15.32 -0.64
C ARG A 77 -30.52 -16.54 0.13
N ARG A 78 -29.67 -17.15 0.95
CA ARG A 78 -30.00 -18.38 1.70
C ARG A 78 -31.03 -18.13 2.78
N VAL A 79 -30.87 -17.05 3.55
CA VAL A 79 -31.86 -16.65 4.56
C VAL A 79 -33.21 -16.34 3.91
N GLY A 80 -33.23 -15.62 2.78
CA GLY A 80 -34.47 -15.31 2.07
C GLY A 80 -35.14 -16.50 1.38
N ARG A 81 -34.38 -17.54 1.00
CA ARG A 81 -34.91 -18.77 0.37
C ARG A 81 -35.34 -19.83 1.37
N GLY A 82 -34.71 -19.90 2.55
CA GLY A 82 -35.00 -20.91 3.57
C GLY A 82 -36.49 -21.01 3.91
N ASP A 83 -37.18 -19.88 4.07
CA ASP A 83 -38.61 -19.87 4.38
C ASP A 83 -39.52 -20.27 3.19
N ARG A 84 -39.12 -19.97 1.95
CA ARG A 84 -39.91 -20.33 0.75
C ARG A 84 -39.73 -21.80 0.39
N GLU A 85 -38.49 -22.29 0.39
CA GLU A 85 -38.17 -23.69 0.09
C GLU A 85 -38.72 -24.63 1.18
N ALA A 86 -38.66 -24.23 2.46
CA ALA A 86 -39.25 -25.01 3.56
C ALA A 86 -40.79 -25.01 3.58
N ARG A 87 -41.44 -24.01 2.94
CA ARG A 87 -42.90 -23.97 2.78
C ARG A 87 -43.35 -24.76 1.54
N ALA A 88 -42.60 -24.67 0.44
CA ALA A 88 -42.84 -25.47 -0.76
C ALA A 88 -42.69 -26.98 -0.50
N GLY A 89 -41.64 -27.40 0.21
CA GLY A 89 -41.44 -28.80 0.59
C GLY A 89 -42.49 -29.35 1.58
N ARG A 90 -43.22 -28.46 2.28
CA ARG A 90 -44.33 -28.83 3.16
C ARG A 90 -45.67 -28.95 2.44
N MET A 91 -45.81 -28.35 1.26
CA MET A 91 -47.02 -28.46 0.43
C MET A 91 -46.92 -29.57 -0.63
N SER A 92 -45.73 -30.15 -0.81
CA SER A 92 -45.48 -31.29 -1.72
C SER A 92 -45.36 -32.64 -1.00
N ALA A 93 -45.67 -32.70 0.30
CA ALA A 93 -45.73 -33.90 1.13
C ALA A 93 -47.16 -34.07 1.65
#